data_AF-A0A6M1YZE9-F1
#
_entry.id   AF-A0A6M1YZE9-F1
#
_cell.length_a   1.000
_cell.length_b   1.000
_cell.length_c   1.000
_cell.angle_alpha   90.00
_cell.angle_beta   90.00
_cell.angle_gamma   90.00
#
_symmetry.space_group_name_H-M   'P 1'
#
loop_
_entity.id
_entity.type
_entity.pdbx_description
1 polymer ?
#
loop_
_entity_poly.entity_id
_entity_poly.type
_entity_poly.pdbx_seq_one_letter_code
_entity_poly.pdbx_strand_id
1 'polypeptide(L)'
;MKNYYFVAPSLPTLVLGEVPELTFEEVIHRLELNLSPEDLEKVKTLRLVIDLQNIRALYQGKPLDPHGNLSEKELDEALLVEADLPDYVFDFLGQFEETSAAAAHFFGLLSRYYAEEIPRQSGFLKELLTFQREMRLVLAAYRATKLKRDIVAELQFEDFTDPLVAEILAQKDMPEYEPPAEYRDLLASLEESKNDPWKQYSVVVVYEFDRIEEMTGYPLFSLDWILGFVARLMLVEKWNQLDDERGEEIAKKYKTG
;
A
#
# COMPACT_ATOMS: atom_id res chain seq x y z
N MET A 1 4.61 -21.81 -16.53
CA MET A 1 4.01 -21.30 -15.28
C MET A 1 3.98 -22.44 -14.27
N LYS A 2 4.47 -22.21 -13.05
CA LYS A 2 4.30 -23.15 -11.94
C LYS A 2 2.87 -22.99 -11.39
N ASN A 3 2.26 -24.11 -11.00
CA ASN A 3 0.94 -24.13 -10.38
C ASN A 3 1.08 -24.69 -8.96
N TYR A 4 0.47 -24.02 -7.99
CA TYR A 4 0.55 -24.33 -6.57
C TYR A 4 -0.74 -25.02 -6.11
N TYR A 5 -0.91 -26.27 -6.53
CA TYR A 5 -2.11 -27.07 -6.26
C TYR A 5 -2.32 -27.41 -4.77
N PHE A 6 -1.33 -27.19 -3.92
CA PHE A 6 -1.47 -27.35 -2.47
C PHE A 6 -1.80 -26.02 -1.78
N VAL A 7 -1.03 -24.97 -2.09
CA VAL A 7 -1.15 -23.67 -1.42
C VAL A 7 -2.50 -23.05 -1.71
N ALA A 8 -2.85 -22.87 -2.98
CA ALA A 8 -4.02 -22.06 -3.33
C ALA A 8 -5.36 -22.65 -2.82
N PRO A 9 -5.62 -23.97 -2.85
CA PRO A 9 -6.79 -24.54 -2.18
C PRO A 9 -6.78 -24.48 -0.65
N SER A 10 -5.61 -24.23 -0.03
CA SER A 10 -5.48 -24.12 1.42
C SER A 10 -5.74 -22.71 1.94
N LEU A 11 -5.85 -21.71 1.04
CA LEU A 11 -6.14 -20.32 1.39
C LEU A 11 -7.67 -20.13 1.41
N PRO A 12 -8.23 -19.52 2.47
CA PRO A 12 -9.67 -19.33 2.61
C PRO A 12 -10.21 -18.28 1.64
N THR A 13 -11.52 -18.11 1.59
CA THR A 13 -12.11 -16.92 0.97
C THR A 13 -11.91 -15.71 1.89
N LEU A 14 -11.68 -14.53 1.32
CA LEU A 14 -11.54 -13.28 2.06
C LEU A 14 -12.79 -12.43 1.92
N VAL A 15 -13.22 -11.83 3.02
CA VAL A 15 -14.33 -10.87 3.08
C VAL A 15 -13.92 -9.71 3.96
N LEU A 16 -14.06 -8.48 3.46
CA LEU A 16 -13.79 -7.28 4.26
C LEU A 16 -14.73 -7.21 5.47
N GLY A 17 -14.17 -6.92 6.65
CA GLY A 17 -14.92 -6.85 7.91
C GLY A 17 -15.17 -8.20 8.59
N GLU A 18 -14.70 -9.31 8.00
CA GLU A 18 -14.67 -10.61 8.67
C GLU A 18 -13.25 -10.92 9.16
N VAL A 19 -13.14 -11.56 10.31
CA VAL A 19 -11.85 -12.06 10.82
C VAL A 19 -11.42 -13.22 9.92
N PRO A 20 -10.24 -13.14 9.27
CA PRO A 20 -9.79 -14.17 8.35
C PRO A 20 -9.52 -15.48 9.11
N GLU A 21 -9.81 -16.62 8.48
CA GLU A 21 -9.59 -17.95 9.08
C GLU A 21 -8.12 -18.25 9.33
N LEU A 22 -7.22 -17.63 8.56
CA LEU A 22 -5.79 -17.73 8.69
C LEU A 22 -5.21 -16.34 8.88
N THR A 23 -4.26 -16.22 9.81
CA THR A 23 -3.54 -14.96 9.98
C THR A 23 -2.56 -14.74 8.83
N PHE A 24 -2.17 -13.49 8.61
CA PHE A 24 -1.14 -13.16 7.63
C PHE A 24 0.16 -13.91 7.88
N GLU A 25 0.61 -14.02 9.14
CA GLU A 25 1.81 -14.78 9.51
C GLU A 25 1.71 -16.25 9.11
N GLU A 26 0.56 -16.89 9.38
CA GLU A 26 0.32 -18.29 8.99
C GLU A 26 0.35 -18.48 7.47
N VAL A 27 -0.20 -17.51 6.73
CA VAL A 27 -0.16 -17.52 5.26
C VAL A 27 1.26 -17.38 4.76
N ILE A 28 2.02 -16.39 5.24
CA ILE A 28 3.42 -16.19 4.83
C ILE A 28 4.26 -17.43 5.13
N HIS A 29 4.12 -18.02 6.32
CA HIS A 29 4.83 -19.26 6.68
C HIS A 29 4.51 -20.41 5.69
N ARG A 30 3.24 -20.55 5.29
CA ARG A 30 2.87 -21.54 4.26
C ARG A 30 3.51 -21.23 2.92
N LEU A 31 3.59 -19.96 2.52
CA LEU A 31 4.22 -19.57 1.26
C LEU A 31 5.73 -19.88 1.27
N GLU A 32 6.42 -19.59 2.37
CA GLU A 32 7.85 -19.91 2.53
C GLU A 32 8.16 -21.41 2.39
N LEU A 33 7.27 -22.27 2.88
CA LEU A 33 7.43 -23.72 2.80
C LEU A 33 7.13 -24.31 1.42
N ASN A 34 6.35 -23.61 0.58
CA ASN A 34 5.76 -24.20 -0.63
C ASN A 34 6.08 -23.47 -1.93
N LEU A 35 6.43 -22.17 -1.87
CA LEU A 35 6.85 -21.41 -3.04
C LEU A 35 8.31 -21.71 -3.39
N SER A 36 8.66 -21.53 -4.65
CA SER A 36 10.06 -21.56 -5.03
C SER A 36 10.75 -20.26 -4.59
N PRO A 37 12.08 -20.24 -4.39
CA PRO A 37 12.79 -19.03 -3.96
C PRO A 37 12.51 -17.81 -4.85
N GLU A 38 12.41 -18.01 -6.17
CA GLU A 38 12.10 -16.94 -7.14
C GLU A 38 10.69 -16.35 -6.94
N ASP A 39 9.71 -17.20 -6.62
CA ASP A 39 8.32 -16.78 -6.47
C ASP A 39 8.08 -16.17 -5.09
N LEU A 40 8.79 -16.64 -4.07
CA LEU A 40 8.81 -16.04 -2.74
C LEU A 40 9.37 -14.62 -2.80
N GLU A 41 10.32 -14.34 -3.68
CA GLU A 41 10.87 -12.99 -3.83
C GLU A 41 9.84 -11.97 -4.36
N LYS A 42 8.85 -12.44 -5.13
CA LYS A 42 7.71 -11.60 -5.53
C LYS A 42 6.77 -11.30 -4.37
N VAL A 43 6.60 -12.23 -3.43
CA VAL A 43 5.83 -11.99 -2.19
C VAL A 43 6.55 -10.96 -1.32
N LYS A 44 7.88 -11.05 -1.22
CA LYS A 44 8.69 -10.06 -0.49
C LYS A 44 8.65 -8.68 -1.15
N THR A 45 8.72 -8.62 -2.48
CA THR A 45 8.55 -7.37 -3.24
C THR A 45 7.20 -6.73 -2.93
N LEU A 46 6.11 -7.52 -2.94
CA LEU A 46 4.78 -7.04 -2.57
C LEU A 46 4.74 -6.42 -1.15
N ARG A 47 5.42 -7.04 -0.20
CA ARG A 47 5.48 -6.60 1.21
C ARG A 47 6.45 -5.44 1.45
N LEU A 48 7.41 -5.22 0.55
CA LEU A 48 8.44 -4.20 0.70
C LEU A 48 7.86 -2.79 0.88
N VAL A 49 6.75 -2.47 0.21
CA VAL A 49 6.06 -1.18 0.40
C VAL A 49 5.67 -0.94 1.87
N ILE A 50 5.35 -2.00 2.61
CA ILE A 50 5.02 -1.94 4.03
C ILE A 50 6.28 -1.70 4.86
N ASP A 51 7.41 -2.35 4.55
CA ASP A 51 8.69 -2.06 5.22
C ASP A 51 9.09 -0.60 5.04
N LEU A 52 8.92 -0.05 3.84
CA LEU A 52 9.17 1.37 3.62
C LEU A 52 8.26 2.21 4.53
N GLN A 53 6.95 1.94 4.57
CA GLN A 53 6.02 2.64 5.45
C GLN A 53 6.41 2.50 6.93
N ASN A 54 6.94 1.34 7.32
CA ASN A 54 7.44 1.08 8.66
C ASN A 54 8.68 1.92 9.01
N ILE A 55 9.58 2.20 8.06
CA ILE A 55 10.69 3.15 8.28
C ILE A 55 10.13 4.51 8.71
N ARG A 56 9.08 4.98 8.03
CA ARG A 56 8.41 6.24 8.41
C ARG A 56 7.76 6.13 9.79
N ALA A 57 7.07 5.04 10.07
CA ALA A 57 6.39 4.81 11.35
C ALA A 57 7.41 4.83 12.50
N LEU A 58 8.52 4.12 12.33
CA LEU A 58 9.64 4.05 13.25
C LEU A 58 10.22 5.44 13.57
N TYR A 59 10.53 6.25 12.55
CA TYR A 59 11.00 7.62 12.75
C TYR A 59 9.99 8.54 13.42
N GLN A 60 8.70 8.22 13.33
CA GLN A 60 7.62 8.95 13.99
C GLN A 60 7.25 8.38 15.37
N GLY A 61 7.91 7.30 15.83
CA GLY A 61 7.56 6.61 17.07
C GLY A 61 6.15 6.00 17.06
N LYS A 62 5.68 5.55 15.89
CA LYS A 62 4.37 4.91 15.70
C LYS A 62 4.51 3.39 15.64
N PRO A 63 3.43 2.64 15.96
CA PRO A 63 3.41 1.19 15.76
C PRO A 63 3.72 0.81 14.31
N LEU A 64 4.50 -0.25 14.14
CA LEU A 64 4.80 -0.82 12.84
C LEU A 64 3.67 -1.73 12.38
N ASP A 65 3.51 -1.77 11.06
CA ASP A 65 2.63 -2.69 10.37
C ASP A 65 3.29 -4.07 10.27
N PRO A 66 2.71 -5.14 10.85
CA PRO A 66 3.33 -6.47 10.89
C PRO A 66 3.38 -7.17 9.53
N HIS A 67 2.78 -6.59 8.48
CA HIS A 67 2.73 -7.20 7.16
C HIS A 67 4.03 -7.01 6.34
N GLY A 68 4.95 -6.16 6.81
CA GLY A 68 6.29 -5.98 6.22
C GLY A 68 7.16 -7.24 6.30
N ASN A 69 8.28 -7.27 5.57
CA ASN A 69 9.25 -8.36 5.61
C ASN A 69 10.10 -8.36 6.89
N LEU A 70 10.28 -7.20 7.53
CA LEU A 70 11.17 -7.04 8.67
C LEU A 70 10.37 -6.73 9.94
N SER A 71 10.73 -7.39 11.04
CA SER A 71 10.32 -6.97 12.38
C SER A 71 10.93 -5.61 12.75
N GLU A 72 10.43 -4.98 13.81
CA GLU A 72 10.99 -3.70 14.31
C GLU A 72 12.49 -3.79 14.56
N LYS A 73 12.95 -4.87 15.18
CA LYS A 73 14.37 -5.11 15.46
C LYS A 73 15.19 -5.29 14.17
N GLU A 74 14.67 -6.07 13.23
CA GLU A 74 15.36 -6.30 11.95
C GLU A 74 15.40 -5.02 11.11
N LEU A 75 14.34 -4.20 11.16
CA LEU A 75 14.29 -2.91 10.48
C LEU A 75 15.28 -1.91 11.10
N ASP A 76 15.37 -1.84 12.43
CA ASP A 76 16.38 -1.05 13.13
C ASP A 76 17.81 -1.49 12.74
N GLU A 77 18.06 -2.80 12.71
CA GLU A 77 19.35 -3.35 12.32
C GLU A 77 19.68 -3.04 10.85
N ALA A 78 18.74 -3.28 9.93
CA ALA A 78 18.86 -2.97 8.50
C ALA A 78 19.21 -1.49 8.24
N LEU A 79 18.59 -0.56 8.97
CA LEU A 79 18.88 0.87 8.88
C LEU A 79 20.24 1.25 9.49
N LEU A 80 20.69 0.54 10.53
CA LEU A 80 21.97 0.80 11.19
C LEU A 80 23.16 0.32 10.36
N VAL A 81 23.05 -0.86 9.74
CA VAL A 81 24.14 -1.50 8.98
C VAL A 81 24.04 -1.26 7.47
N GLU A 82 22.98 -0.59 7.02
CA GLU A 82 22.67 -0.36 5.61
C GLU A 82 22.63 -1.67 4.79
N ALA A 83 21.83 -2.63 5.27
CA ALA A 83 21.65 -3.94 4.64
C ALA A 83 20.18 -4.38 4.66
N ASP A 84 19.87 -5.48 3.97
CA ASP A 84 18.55 -6.14 3.93
C ASP A 84 17.37 -5.31 3.37
N LEU A 85 17.65 -4.09 2.92
CA LEU A 85 16.77 -3.24 2.13
C LEU A 85 17.46 -2.86 0.80
N PRO A 86 16.72 -2.50 -0.26
CA PRO A 86 17.33 -2.08 -1.51
C PRO A 86 18.16 -0.80 -1.39
N ASP A 87 19.25 -0.70 -2.15
CA ASP A 87 20.19 0.44 -2.15
C ASP A 87 19.50 1.81 -2.31
N TYR A 88 18.43 1.89 -3.13
CA TYR A 88 17.71 3.15 -3.35
C TYR A 88 17.07 3.71 -2.07
N VAL A 89 16.86 2.86 -1.06
CA VAL A 89 16.37 3.26 0.27
C VAL A 89 17.44 4.07 0.98
N PHE A 90 18.66 3.55 1.06
CA PHE A 90 19.79 4.23 1.71
C PHE A 90 20.20 5.48 0.93
N ASP A 91 20.21 5.43 -0.41
CA ASP A 91 20.43 6.60 -1.26
C ASP A 91 19.41 7.72 -1.00
N PHE A 92 18.16 7.36 -0.68
CA PHE A 92 17.12 8.33 -0.35
C PHE A 92 17.32 8.89 1.06
N LEU A 93 17.50 8.02 2.06
CA LEU A 93 17.64 8.43 3.45
C LEU A 93 18.90 9.29 3.65
N GLY A 94 20.00 8.97 2.97
CA GLY A 94 21.26 9.73 3.02
C GLY A 94 21.19 11.16 2.45
N GLN A 95 20.08 11.56 1.82
CA GLN A 95 19.87 12.95 1.40
C GLN A 95 19.46 13.88 2.55
N PHE A 96 19.13 13.32 3.72
CA PHE A 96 18.62 14.07 4.86
C PHE A 96 19.55 13.90 6.06
N GLU A 97 19.92 15.01 6.71
CA GLU A 97 20.71 14.96 7.95
C GLU A 97 19.88 14.49 9.16
N GLU A 98 18.58 14.82 9.17
CA GLU A 98 17.66 14.47 10.25
C GLU A 98 16.61 13.45 9.79
N THR A 99 16.31 12.47 10.65
CA THR A 99 15.23 11.49 10.44
C THR A 99 13.86 12.16 10.32
N SER A 100 13.67 13.29 11.00
CA SER A 100 12.46 14.13 10.91
C SER A 100 12.23 14.64 9.48
N ALA A 101 13.30 15.06 8.79
CA ALA A 101 13.27 15.57 7.44
C ALA A 101 13.03 14.45 6.42
N ALA A 102 13.66 13.29 6.61
CA ALA A 102 13.39 12.11 5.80
C ALA A 102 11.93 11.66 5.92
N ALA A 103 11.37 11.63 7.15
CA ALA A 103 9.99 11.27 7.39
C ALA A 103 8.97 12.26 6.79
N ALA A 104 9.35 13.54 6.65
CA ALA A 104 8.54 14.57 6.01
C ALA A 104 8.50 14.42 4.48
N HIS A 105 9.61 14.00 3.86
CA HIS A 105 9.72 13.80 2.41
C HIS A 105 9.50 12.35 1.97
N PHE A 106 8.98 11.51 2.88
CA PHE A 106 8.90 10.06 2.71
C PHE A 106 8.19 9.59 1.43
N PHE A 107 7.28 10.39 0.87
CA PHE A 107 6.64 10.09 -0.41
C PHE A 107 7.64 9.97 -1.57
N GLY A 108 8.80 10.61 -1.49
CA GLY A 108 9.90 10.41 -2.43
C GLY A 108 10.49 9.01 -2.40
N LEU A 109 10.55 8.37 -1.23
CA LEU A 109 10.98 6.97 -1.12
C LEU A 109 9.98 6.02 -1.80
N LEU A 110 8.68 6.28 -1.63
CA LEU A 110 7.64 5.53 -2.33
C LEU A 110 7.74 5.74 -3.85
N SER A 111 8.00 6.98 -4.30
CA SER A 111 8.19 7.26 -5.73
C SER A 111 9.34 6.44 -6.32
N ARG A 112 10.50 6.39 -5.62
CA ARG A 112 11.65 5.55 -6.00
C ARG A 112 11.31 4.07 -6.04
N TYR A 113 10.61 3.56 -5.02
CA TYR A 113 10.17 2.16 -4.99
C TYR A 113 9.39 1.79 -6.25
N TYR A 114 8.37 2.56 -6.62
CA TYR A 114 7.60 2.25 -7.81
C TYR A 114 8.41 2.42 -9.11
N ALA A 115 9.29 3.42 -9.19
CA ALA A 115 10.14 3.63 -10.36
C ALA A 115 11.15 2.48 -10.57
N GLU A 116 11.69 1.91 -9.49
CA GLU A 116 12.67 0.82 -9.54
C GLU A 116 12.02 -0.55 -9.68
N GLU A 117 10.94 -0.82 -8.95
CA GLU A 117 10.36 -2.16 -8.86
C GLU A 117 9.43 -2.48 -10.02
N ILE A 118 8.56 -1.55 -10.46
CA ILE A 118 7.59 -1.82 -11.56
C ILE A 118 8.26 -2.37 -12.83
N PRO A 119 9.40 -1.83 -13.33
CA PRO A 119 10.06 -2.34 -14.54
C PRO A 119 10.63 -3.75 -14.38
N ARG A 120 10.93 -4.18 -13.16
CA ARG A 120 11.51 -5.50 -12.83
C ARG A 120 10.46 -6.59 -12.73
N GLN A 121 9.19 -6.21 -12.56
CA GLN A 121 8.09 -7.15 -12.38
C GLN A 121 7.38 -7.49 -13.70
N SER A 122 6.55 -8.53 -13.64
CA SER A 122 5.72 -9.01 -14.75
C SER A 122 4.42 -9.61 -14.22
N GLY A 123 3.40 -9.73 -15.08
CA GLY A 123 2.10 -10.31 -14.68
C GLY A 123 1.39 -9.48 -13.62
N PHE A 124 0.64 -10.16 -12.76
CA PHE A 124 -0.18 -9.51 -11.73
C PHE A 124 0.61 -8.54 -10.84
N LEU A 125 1.83 -8.89 -10.39
CA LEU A 125 2.58 -8.02 -9.48
C LEU A 125 2.90 -6.67 -10.14
N LYS A 126 3.26 -6.66 -11.42
CA LYS A 126 3.50 -5.40 -12.15
C LYS A 126 2.24 -4.56 -12.22
N GLU A 127 1.12 -5.20 -12.52
CA GLU A 127 -0.18 -4.53 -12.61
C GLU A 127 -0.58 -3.94 -11.26
N LEU A 128 -0.43 -4.71 -10.18
CA LEU A 128 -0.73 -4.28 -8.81
C LEU A 128 0.12 -3.09 -8.38
N LEU A 129 1.44 -3.13 -8.59
CA LEU A 129 2.32 -2.01 -8.25
C LEU A 129 2.01 -0.77 -9.09
N THR A 130 1.62 -0.94 -10.35
CA THR A 130 1.20 0.17 -11.22
C THR A 130 -0.08 0.80 -10.69
N PHE A 131 -1.10 -0.02 -10.41
CA PHE A 131 -2.36 0.42 -9.82
C PHE A 131 -2.16 1.16 -8.48
N GLN A 132 -1.38 0.59 -7.56
CA GLN A 132 -1.09 1.23 -6.27
C GLN A 132 -0.35 2.57 -6.45
N ARG A 133 0.53 2.68 -7.46
CA ARG A 133 1.18 3.95 -7.79
C ARG A 133 0.17 4.98 -8.28
N GLU A 134 -0.62 4.63 -9.29
CA GLU A 134 -1.59 5.53 -9.91
C GLU A 134 -2.65 5.99 -8.91
N MET A 135 -3.22 5.06 -8.13
CA MET A 135 -4.18 5.38 -7.08
C MET A 135 -3.59 6.35 -6.05
N ARG A 136 -2.32 6.16 -5.64
CA ARG A 136 -1.64 7.12 -4.74
C ARG A 136 -1.58 8.52 -5.34
N LEU A 137 -1.19 8.64 -6.61
CA LEU A 137 -1.07 9.93 -7.31
C LEU A 137 -2.42 10.62 -7.45
N VAL A 138 -3.45 9.88 -7.85
CA VAL A 138 -4.82 10.37 -7.99
C VAL A 138 -5.39 10.84 -6.64
N LEU A 139 -5.20 10.06 -5.58
CA LEU A 139 -5.64 10.44 -4.23
C LEU A 139 -4.85 11.64 -3.68
N ALA A 140 -3.55 11.74 -3.98
CA ALA A 140 -2.73 12.89 -3.61
C ALA A 140 -3.22 14.17 -4.30
N ALA A 141 -3.46 14.13 -5.61
CA ALA A 141 -4.02 15.24 -6.38
C ALA A 141 -5.40 15.69 -5.86
N TYR A 142 -6.29 14.73 -5.62
CA TYR A 142 -7.62 14.99 -5.04
C TYR A 142 -7.51 15.69 -3.67
N ARG A 143 -6.73 15.13 -2.76
CA ARG A 143 -6.56 15.67 -1.40
C ARG A 143 -5.89 17.04 -1.43
N ALA A 144 -4.85 17.23 -2.25
CA ALA A 144 -4.18 18.50 -2.40
C ALA A 144 -5.15 19.59 -2.89
N THR A 145 -5.97 19.29 -3.89
CA THR A 145 -7.00 20.21 -4.40
C THR A 145 -8.01 20.58 -3.31
N LYS A 146 -8.57 19.59 -2.60
CA LYS A 146 -9.57 19.83 -1.55
C LYS A 146 -9.00 20.60 -0.36
N LEU A 147 -7.74 20.36 -0.01
CA LEU A 147 -7.04 21.01 1.09
C LEU A 147 -6.32 22.30 0.67
N LYS A 148 -6.41 22.71 -0.61
CA LYS A 148 -5.73 23.88 -1.19
C LYS A 148 -4.21 23.85 -0.96
N ARG A 149 -3.60 22.67 -1.13
CA ARG A 149 -2.15 22.47 -1.08
C ARG A 149 -1.55 22.59 -2.46
N ASP A 150 -0.26 22.91 -2.51
CA ASP A 150 0.50 22.97 -3.75
C ASP A 150 0.74 21.57 -4.32
N ILE A 151 0.06 21.25 -5.42
CA ILE A 151 0.18 19.96 -6.11
C ILE A 151 1.61 19.72 -6.62
N VAL A 152 2.32 20.79 -7.03
CA VAL A 152 3.70 20.67 -7.52
C VAL A 152 4.61 20.20 -6.38
N ALA A 153 4.41 20.72 -5.17
CA ALA A 153 5.16 20.30 -4.00
C ALA A 153 4.83 18.86 -3.56
N GLU A 154 3.56 18.46 -3.64
CA GLU A 154 3.11 17.09 -3.30
C GLU A 154 3.64 16.04 -4.30
N LEU A 155 3.91 16.43 -5.55
CA LEU A 155 4.44 15.55 -6.61
C LEU A 155 5.93 15.76 -6.92
N GLN A 156 6.67 16.52 -6.11
CA GLN A 156 8.03 16.99 -6.44
C GLN A 156 9.08 15.89 -6.71
N PHE A 157 8.83 14.65 -6.28
CA PHE A 157 9.72 13.50 -6.51
C PHE A 157 9.31 12.60 -7.68
N GLU A 158 8.16 12.87 -8.30
CA GLU A 158 7.68 12.11 -9.46
C GLU A 158 8.32 12.59 -10.77
N ASP A 159 8.32 11.72 -11.77
CA ASP A 159 8.74 12.08 -13.13
C ASP A 159 7.67 12.95 -13.80
N PHE A 160 7.99 14.22 -14.09
CA PHE A 160 7.05 15.16 -14.72
C PHE A 160 6.77 14.84 -16.20
N THR A 161 7.52 13.92 -16.80
CA THR A 161 7.27 13.41 -18.16
C THR A 161 6.32 12.21 -18.18
N ASP A 162 6.01 11.63 -17.01
CA ASP A 162 4.98 10.61 -16.86
C ASP A 162 3.60 11.17 -17.28
N PRO A 163 2.84 10.47 -18.14
CA PRO A 163 1.57 10.98 -18.65
C PRO A 163 0.54 11.32 -17.56
N LEU A 164 0.42 10.50 -16.52
CA LEU A 164 -0.52 10.73 -15.42
C LEU A 164 -0.08 11.91 -14.56
N VAL A 165 1.21 12.01 -14.25
CA VAL A 165 1.76 13.15 -13.50
C VAL A 165 1.57 14.45 -14.28
N ALA A 166 1.88 14.46 -15.57
CA ALA A 166 1.68 15.62 -16.43
C ALA A 166 0.20 16.05 -16.51
N GLU A 167 -0.72 15.09 -16.59
CA GLU A 167 -2.17 15.34 -16.56
C GLU A 167 -2.62 15.97 -15.23
N ILE A 168 -2.13 15.46 -14.10
CA ILE A 168 -2.41 16.05 -12.77
C ILE A 168 -1.86 17.49 -12.70
N LEU A 169 -0.61 17.70 -13.12
CA LEU A 169 0.05 19.01 -13.03
C LEU A 169 -0.61 20.06 -13.95
N ALA A 170 -1.18 19.64 -15.09
CA ALA A 170 -1.95 20.51 -15.97
C ALA A 170 -3.21 21.08 -15.28
N GLN A 171 -3.71 20.41 -14.24
CA GLN A 171 -4.88 20.81 -13.47
C GLN A 171 -4.54 21.54 -12.17
N LYS A 172 -3.27 21.86 -11.90
CA LYS A 172 -2.82 22.38 -10.59
C LYS A 172 -3.52 23.66 -10.11
N ASP A 173 -3.99 24.49 -11.04
CA ASP A 173 -4.65 25.78 -10.77
C ASP A 173 -6.19 25.66 -10.86
N MET A 174 -6.72 24.47 -11.14
CA MET A 174 -8.15 24.24 -11.26
C MET A 174 -8.81 24.15 -9.88
N PRO A 175 -10.05 24.66 -9.73
CA PRO A 175 -10.77 24.59 -8.46
C PRO A 175 -11.19 23.16 -8.09
N GLU A 176 -11.33 22.29 -9.10
CA GLU A 176 -11.67 20.89 -8.95
C GLU A 176 -10.71 20.05 -9.80
N TYR A 177 -10.37 18.87 -9.30
CA TYR A 177 -9.52 17.90 -9.98
C TYR A 177 -10.40 16.86 -10.68
N GLU A 178 -10.22 16.71 -11.97
CA GLU A 178 -10.86 15.69 -12.80
C GLU A 178 -9.91 14.47 -12.90
N PRO A 179 -10.27 13.31 -12.32
CA PRO A 179 -9.41 12.14 -12.38
C PRO A 179 -9.53 11.40 -13.73
N PRO A 180 -8.56 10.51 -14.04
CA PRO A 180 -8.73 9.52 -15.10
C PRO A 180 -10.02 8.72 -14.94
N ALA A 181 -10.56 8.24 -16.06
CA ALA A 181 -11.91 7.67 -16.12
C ALA A 181 -12.15 6.54 -15.10
N GLU A 182 -11.16 5.68 -14.89
CA GLU A 182 -11.21 4.54 -13.98
C GLU A 182 -11.31 4.91 -12.48
N TYR A 183 -10.93 6.14 -12.10
CA TYR A 183 -10.98 6.63 -10.71
C TYR A 183 -12.15 7.60 -10.46
N ARG A 184 -13.01 7.86 -11.45
CA ARG A 184 -14.14 8.81 -11.31
C ARG A 184 -15.12 8.36 -10.23
N ASP A 185 -15.49 7.09 -10.23
CA ASP A 185 -16.44 6.55 -9.26
C ASP A 185 -15.86 6.58 -7.84
N LEU A 186 -14.57 6.25 -7.69
CA LEU A 186 -13.85 6.40 -6.42
C LEU A 186 -13.93 7.83 -5.88
N LEU A 187 -13.62 8.83 -6.71
CA LEU A 187 -13.64 10.24 -6.27
C LEU A 187 -15.06 10.74 -5.99
N ALA A 188 -16.06 10.27 -6.74
CA ALA A 188 -17.46 10.57 -6.45
C ALA A 188 -17.86 10.05 -5.06
N SER A 189 -17.54 8.79 -4.74
CA SER A 189 -17.79 8.20 -3.42
C SER A 189 -17.01 8.90 -2.30
N LEU A 190 -15.78 9.37 -2.55
CA LEU A 190 -15.00 10.16 -1.60
C LEU A 190 -15.63 11.54 -1.31
N GLU A 191 -16.21 12.18 -2.32
CA GLU A 191 -16.90 13.46 -2.17
C GLU A 191 -18.21 13.30 -1.40
N GLU A 192 -18.97 12.23 -1.64
CA GLU A 192 -20.18 11.89 -0.88
C GLU A 192 -19.87 11.62 0.60
N SER A 193 -18.70 11.02 0.88
CA SER A 193 -18.24 10.69 2.23
C SER A 193 -17.38 11.76 2.89
N LYS A 194 -17.22 12.95 2.30
CA LYS A 194 -16.26 14.00 2.75
C LYS A 194 -16.32 14.44 4.21
N ASN A 195 -17.47 14.27 4.87
CA ASN A 195 -17.68 14.68 6.25
C ASN A 195 -17.39 13.56 7.27
N ASP A 196 -17.02 12.36 6.80
CA ASP A 196 -16.78 11.20 7.64
C ASP A 196 -15.46 10.53 7.21
N PRO A 197 -14.35 10.80 7.94
CA PRO A 197 -13.04 10.24 7.64
C PRO A 197 -13.04 8.70 7.59
N TRP A 198 -13.91 8.05 8.38
CA TRP A 198 -14.02 6.60 8.35
C TRP A 198 -14.68 6.11 7.08
N LYS A 199 -15.75 6.77 6.63
CA LYS A 199 -16.36 6.43 5.34
C LYS A 199 -15.40 6.70 4.18
N GLN A 200 -14.61 7.76 4.24
CA GLN A 200 -13.57 8.00 3.23
C GLN A 200 -12.52 6.88 3.21
N TYR A 201 -12.04 6.46 4.38
CA TYR A 201 -11.12 5.33 4.50
C TYR A 201 -11.76 4.06 3.92
N SER A 202 -13.00 3.79 4.30
CA SER A 202 -13.75 2.62 3.84
C SER A 202 -13.92 2.60 2.32
N VAL A 203 -14.24 3.74 1.71
CA VAL A 203 -14.37 3.87 0.25
C VAL A 203 -13.07 3.49 -0.45
N VAL A 204 -11.92 3.95 0.06
CA VAL A 204 -10.61 3.61 -0.53
C VAL A 204 -10.30 2.12 -0.39
N VAL A 205 -10.48 1.55 0.81
CA VAL A 205 -10.15 0.14 1.04
C VAL A 205 -11.04 -0.81 0.25
N VAL A 206 -12.35 -0.53 0.16
CA VAL A 206 -13.28 -1.34 -0.64
C VAL A 206 -12.88 -1.27 -2.12
N TYR A 207 -12.63 -0.06 -2.63
CA TYR A 207 -12.18 0.10 -4.02
C TYR A 207 -10.88 -0.64 -4.29
N GLU A 208 -9.90 -0.56 -3.39
CA GLU A 208 -8.63 -1.29 -3.53
C GLU A 208 -8.83 -2.81 -3.51
N PHE A 209 -9.64 -3.31 -2.57
CA PHE A 209 -9.92 -4.75 -2.44
C PHE A 209 -10.61 -5.31 -3.68
N ASP A 210 -11.66 -4.64 -4.16
CA ASP A 210 -12.43 -5.04 -5.33
C ASP A 210 -11.55 -4.99 -6.58
N ARG A 211 -10.75 -3.92 -6.72
CA ARG A 211 -9.85 -3.77 -7.87
C ARG A 211 -8.77 -4.84 -7.89
N ILE A 212 -8.20 -5.19 -6.74
CA ILE A 212 -7.26 -6.30 -6.64
C ILE A 212 -7.95 -7.60 -7.05
N GLU A 213 -9.18 -7.86 -6.60
CA GLU A 213 -9.92 -9.07 -6.99
C GLU A 213 -10.17 -9.14 -8.49
N GLU A 214 -10.58 -8.03 -9.12
CA GLU A 214 -10.77 -7.95 -10.58
C GLU A 214 -9.48 -8.19 -11.37
N MET A 215 -8.37 -7.60 -10.91
CA MET A 215 -7.04 -7.80 -11.49
C MET A 215 -6.51 -9.22 -11.26
N THR A 216 -6.96 -9.87 -10.18
CA THR A 216 -6.62 -11.24 -9.85
C THR A 216 -7.39 -12.18 -10.78
N GLY A 217 -6.87 -12.34 -12.00
CA GLY A 217 -7.45 -13.20 -13.02
C GLY A 217 -7.16 -14.69 -12.82
N TYR A 218 -7.79 -15.50 -13.69
CA TYR A 218 -7.40 -16.89 -13.91
C TYR A 218 -5.98 -16.96 -14.51
N PRO A 219 -5.23 -18.05 -14.27
CA PRO A 219 -5.68 -19.31 -13.70
C PRO A 219 -5.60 -19.38 -12.17
N LEU A 220 -6.59 -20.06 -11.58
CA LEU A 220 -6.53 -20.55 -10.20
C LEU A 220 -5.23 -21.36 -10.01
N PHE A 221 -4.66 -21.28 -8.81
CA PHE A 221 -3.39 -21.92 -8.44
C PHE A 221 -2.12 -21.30 -9.05
N SER A 222 -2.22 -20.17 -9.74
CA SER A 222 -1.03 -19.41 -10.16
C SER A 222 -0.41 -18.61 -9.01
N LEU A 223 0.83 -18.16 -9.21
CA LEU A 223 1.44 -17.17 -8.33
C LEU A 223 0.63 -15.87 -8.30
N ASP A 224 0.14 -15.43 -9.46
CA ASP A 224 -0.68 -14.21 -9.59
C ASP A 224 -1.91 -14.27 -8.68
N TRP A 225 -2.59 -15.43 -8.64
CA TRP A 225 -3.69 -15.66 -7.71
C TRP A 225 -3.27 -15.58 -6.24
N ILE A 226 -2.12 -16.17 -5.90
CA ILE A 226 -1.57 -16.11 -4.52
C ILE A 226 -1.21 -14.68 -4.14
N LEU A 227 -0.57 -13.92 -5.02
CA LEU A 227 -0.22 -12.52 -4.76
C LEU A 227 -1.47 -11.65 -4.57
N GLY A 228 -2.50 -11.87 -5.38
CA GLY A 228 -3.80 -11.21 -5.23
C GLY A 228 -4.51 -11.57 -3.92
N PHE A 229 -4.36 -12.81 -3.45
CA PHE A 229 -4.83 -13.21 -2.13
C PHE A 229 -4.06 -12.49 -1.01
N VAL A 230 -2.72 -12.51 -1.04
CA VAL A 230 -1.86 -11.86 -0.04
C VAL A 230 -2.15 -10.36 0.06
N ALA A 231 -2.28 -9.68 -1.09
CA ALA A 231 -2.60 -8.27 -1.16
C ALA A 231 -3.95 -7.94 -0.48
N ARG A 232 -4.98 -8.74 -0.73
CA ARG A 232 -6.30 -8.58 -0.09
C ARG A 232 -6.32 -8.95 1.38
N LEU A 233 -5.55 -9.95 1.80
CA LEU A 233 -5.46 -10.33 3.21
C LEU A 233 -4.90 -9.18 4.06
N MET A 234 -3.89 -8.47 3.57
CA MET A 234 -3.36 -7.26 4.23
C MET A 234 -4.46 -6.20 4.44
N LEU A 235 -5.35 -6.02 3.45
CA LEU A 235 -6.46 -5.07 3.57
C LEU A 235 -7.51 -5.52 4.59
N VAL A 236 -7.84 -6.82 4.62
CA VAL A 236 -8.79 -7.40 5.59
C VAL A 236 -8.28 -7.27 7.02
N GLU A 237 -7.02 -7.63 7.28
CA GLU A 237 -6.46 -7.52 8.63
C GLU A 237 -6.35 -6.06 9.09
N LYS A 238 -5.90 -5.15 8.22
CA LYS A 238 -5.88 -3.70 8.52
C LYS A 238 -7.27 -3.14 8.82
N TRP A 239 -8.27 -3.58 8.07
CA TRP A 239 -9.66 -3.18 8.32
C TRP A 239 -10.11 -3.61 9.72
N ASN A 240 -9.88 -4.87 10.08
CA ASN A 240 -10.31 -5.42 11.36
C ASN A 240 -9.60 -4.74 12.54
N GLN A 241 -8.29 -4.47 12.43
CA GLN A 241 -7.54 -3.75 13.45
C GLN A 241 -8.13 -2.36 13.73
N LEU A 242 -8.53 -1.63 12.68
CA LEU A 242 -9.11 -0.31 12.84
C LEU A 242 -10.53 -0.35 13.41
N ASP A 243 -11.33 -1.39 13.11
CA ASP A 243 -12.66 -1.53 13.69
C ASP A 243 -12.59 -1.86 15.19
N ASP A 244 -11.59 -2.64 15.63
CA ASP A 244 -11.31 -2.89 17.05
C ASP A 244 -10.94 -1.60 17.80
N GLU A 245 -10.00 -0.81 17.25
CA GLU A 245 -9.61 0.50 17.81
C GLU A 245 -10.82 1.45 17.90
N ARG A 246 -11.66 1.47 16.87
CA ARG A 246 -12.90 2.25 16.84
C ARG A 246 -13.90 1.75 17.89
N GLY A 247 -14.06 0.44 18.05
CA GLY A 247 -14.89 -0.19 19.07
C GLY A 247 -14.46 0.24 20.47
N GLU A 248 -13.15 0.28 20.74
CA GLU A 248 -12.60 0.79 21.97
C GLU A 248 -12.87 2.30 22.18
N GLU A 249 -12.69 3.13 21.16
CA GLU A 249 -12.96 4.57 21.25
C GLU A 249 -14.42 4.86 21.59
N ILE A 250 -15.34 4.16 20.94
CA ILE A 250 -16.78 4.26 21.21
C ILE A 250 -17.05 3.84 22.67
N ALA A 251 -16.51 2.71 23.11
CA ALA A 251 -16.68 2.23 24.48
C ALA A 251 -16.10 3.20 25.53
N LYS A 252 -14.98 3.87 25.24
CA LYS A 252 -14.38 4.91 26.10
C LYS A 252 -15.29 6.13 26.21
N LYS A 253 -15.87 6.61 25.10
CA LYS A 253 -16.82 7.75 25.10
C LYS A 253 -18.06 7.48 25.97
N TYR A 254 -18.58 6.25 25.98
CA TYR A 254 -19.73 5.85 26.81
C TYR A 254 -19.40 5.67 28.31
N LYS A 255 -18.13 5.51 28.69
CA LYS A 255 -17.73 5.41 30.11
C LYS A 255 -17.48 6.77 30.76
N THR A 256 -17.39 7.84 29.98
CA THR A 256 -17.09 9.21 30.42
C THR A 256 -18.25 10.19 30.28
N GLY A 257 -19.44 9.74 29.86
CA GLY A 257 -20.68 10.53 29.82
C GLY A 257 -21.74 9.91 30.73
#